data_AF-A0A497B5B3-F1
#
_entry.id   AF-A0A497B5B3-F1
#
_cell.length_a   1.000
_cell.length_b   1.000
_cell.length_c   1.000
_cell.angle_alpha   90.00
_cell.angle_beta   90.00
_cell.angle_gamma   90.00
#
_symmetry.space_group_name_H-M   'P 1'
#
loop_
_entity.id
_entity.type
_entity.pdbx_description
1 polymer ?
#
loop_
_entity_poly.entity_id
_entity_poly.type
_entity_poly.pdbx_seq_one_letter_code
_entity_poly.pdbx_strand_id
1 'polypeptide(L)'
;MVIALITVEYQEYKTEDRQIPTVVLVGRDVETRKKVMYRRVVRPYFYMEDDKNMNRQPNEVLHSFGVYKDEYCTVKTPWGRPLRKLYVVNPRKLEAMLHFLRKKPRQGKLRLYDVEMAQPKQLPLKFMMDTGIKSGFEVEGKQIKPVDAYCPLRIWILDVESRST
;
A
#
# COMPACT_ATOMS: atom_id res chain seq x y z
N MET A 1 17.75 -17.89 0.95
CA MET A 1 17.34 -17.80 2.38
C MET A 1 15.84 -17.59 2.40
N VAL A 2 15.11 -18.60 2.83
CA VAL A 2 13.64 -18.57 2.90
C VAL A 2 13.20 -17.96 4.23
N ILE A 3 12.34 -16.96 4.16
CA ILE A 3 11.79 -16.27 5.33
C ILE A 3 10.28 -16.56 5.40
N ALA A 4 9.84 -17.19 6.48
CA ALA A 4 8.42 -17.27 6.81
C ALA A 4 7.95 -15.91 7.35
N LEU A 5 6.90 -15.37 6.74
CA LEU A 5 6.34 -14.08 7.10
C LEU A 5 5.49 -14.21 8.37
N ILE A 6 5.70 -13.30 9.33
CA ILE A 6 4.92 -13.23 10.58
C ILE A 6 3.96 -12.05 10.54
N THR A 7 4.46 -10.87 10.18
CA THR A 7 3.65 -9.66 10.09
C THR A 7 4.26 -8.70 9.07
N VAL A 8 3.43 -7.81 8.55
CA VAL A 8 3.84 -6.70 7.70
C VAL A 8 3.36 -5.41 8.34
N GLU A 9 4.29 -4.50 8.55
CA GLU A 9 4.02 -3.23 9.23
C GLU A 9 4.29 -2.06 8.30
N TYR A 10 3.48 -1.01 8.42
CA TYR A 10 3.78 0.27 7.79
C TYR A 10 4.69 1.10 8.69
N GLN A 11 5.73 1.70 8.11
CA GLN A 11 6.60 2.64 8.77
C GLN A 11 6.91 3.83 7.84
N GLU A 12 7.18 4.98 8.44
CA GLU A 12 7.69 6.14 7.72
C GLU A 12 9.16 6.33 8.04
N TYR A 13 10.00 6.26 7.00
CA TYR A 13 11.40 6.60 7.15
C TYR A 13 11.56 8.11 6.99
N LYS A 14 11.97 8.78 8.06
CA LYS A 14 12.27 10.21 8.05
C LYS A 14 13.67 10.42 7.48
N THR A 15 13.75 11.21 6.41
CA THR A 15 14.98 11.86 5.94
C THR A 15 14.88 13.35 6.26
N GLU A 16 15.98 14.08 6.14
CA GLU A 16 16.02 15.53 6.43
C GLU A 16 14.90 16.30 5.69
N ASP A 17 14.63 15.95 4.43
CA ASP A 17 13.69 16.68 3.58
C ASP A 17 12.31 16.04 3.44
N ARG A 18 12.15 14.75 3.79
CA ARG A 18 10.92 14.00 3.47
C ARG A 18 10.66 12.78 4.34
N GLN A 19 9.38 12.44 4.44
CA GLN A 19 8.88 11.19 5.00
C GLN A 19 8.63 10.20 3.86
N ILE A 20 9.32 9.07 3.89
CA ILE A 20 9.25 8.05 2.85
C ILE A 20 8.38 6.89 3.35
N PRO A 21 7.22 6.63 2.73
CA PRO A 21 6.37 5.52 3.11
C PRO A 21 7.06 4.20 2.81
N THR A 22 7.05 3.31 3.80
CA THR A 22 7.84 2.08 3.80
C THR A 22 7.02 0.95 4.42
N VAL A 23 7.18 -0.26 3.91
CA VAL A 23 6.69 -1.47 4.57
C VAL A 23 7.85 -2.27 5.13
N VAL A 24 7.64 -2.85 6.30
CA VAL A 24 8.60 -3.74 6.97
C VAL A 24 8.00 -5.12 7.01
N LEU A 25 8.65 -6.06 6.33
CA LEU A 25 8.35 -7.48 6.41
C LEU A 25 9.10 -8.02 7.64
N VAL A 26 8.34 -8.50 8.62
CA VAL A 26 8.89 -9.15 9.81
C VAL A 26 8.66 -10.64 9.66
N GLY A 27 9.75 -11.39 9.66
CA GLY A 27 9.72 -12.82 9.42
C GLY A 27 10.68 -13.59 10.32
N ARG A 28 10.68 -14.91 10.12
CA ARG A 28 11.62 -15.86 10.68
C ARG A 28 12.30 -16.59 9.54
N ASP A 29 13.62 -16.62 9.58
CA ASP A 29 14.38 -17.53 8.73
C ASP A 29 13.95 -18.98 9.04
N VAL A 30 13.59 -19.75 8.01
CA VAL A 30 13.05 -21.11 8.17
C VAL A 30 14.09 -22.09 8.73
N GLU A 31 15.37 -21.91 8.38
CA GLU A 31 16.47 -22.78 8.81
C GLU A 31 16.98 -22.38 10.20
N THR A 32 17.33 -21.11 10.37
CA THR A 32 18.00 -20.63 11.59
C THR A 32 17.02 -20.19 12.68
N ARG A 33 15.74 -20.01 12.34
CA ARG A 33 14.68 -19.46 13.21
C ARG A 33 14.98 -18.05 13.73
N LYS A 34 16.02 -17.38 13.20
CA LYS A 34 16.36 -16.00 13.59
C LYS A 34 15.30 -15.05 13.06
N LYS A 35 15.04 -13.99 13.83
CA LYS A 35 14.14 -12.91 13.40
C LYS A 35 14.81 -12.15 12.26
N VAL A 36 14.09 -11.91 11.18
CA VAL A 36 14.53 -11.11 10.05
C VAL A 36 13.56 -9.95 9.87
N MET A 37 14.12 -8.76 9.63
CA MET A 37 13.36 -7.58 9.24
C MET A 37 13.86 -7.12 7.88
N TYR A 38 12.95 -7.06 6.90
CA TYR A 38 13.27 -6.54 5.58
C TYR A 38 12.43 -5.30 5.28
N ARG A 39 13.10 -4.20 4.94
CA ARG A 39 12.47 -2.90 4.72
C ARG A 39 12.35 -2.62 3.22
N ARG A 40 11.17 -2.22 2.76
CA ARG A 40 10.94 -1.83 1.37
C ARG A 40 10.19 -0.51 1.25
N VAL A 41 10.76 0.42 0.49
CA VAL A 41 10.07 1.66 0.11
C VAL A 41 8.88 1.31 -0.75
N VAL A 42 7.71 1.85 -0.41
CA VAL A 42 6.48 1.70 -1.18
C VAL A 42 6.13 3.00 -1.87
N ARG A 43 5.44 2.91 -2.99
CA ARG A 43 4.89 4.06 -3.70
C ARG A 43 3.36 3.93 -3.67
N PRO A 44 2.69 4.53 -2.67
CA PRO A 44 1.24 4.46 -2.55
C PRO A 44 0.57 4.91 -3.85
N TYR A 45 -0.45 4.18 -4.27
CA TYR A 45 -1.18 4.52 -5.47
C TYR A 45 -2.64 4.08 -5.37
N PHE A 46 -3.49 4.75 -6.13
CA PHE A 46 -4.89 4.39 -6.32
C PHE A 46 -5.27 4.60 -7.80
N TYR A 47 -6.50 4.22 -8.17
CA TYR A 47 -6.96 4.35 -9.56
C TYR A 47 -8.01 5.44 -9.73
N MET A 48 -8.04 6.01 -10.92
CA MET A 48 -9.06 6.94 -11.38
C MET A 48 -9.61 6.47 -12.72
N GLU A 49 -10.93 6.48 -12.89
CA GLU A 49 -11.56 6.23 -14.18
C GLU A 49 -11.15 7.31 -15.18
N ASP A 50 -10.70 6.90 -16.36
CA ASP A 50 -10.39 7.85 -17.42
C ASP A 50 -11.67 8.20 -18.19
N ASP A 51 -11.98 9.50 -18.25
CA ASP A 51 -13.10 10.01 -19.04
C ASP A 51 -12.57 10.48 -20.39
N LYS A 52 -13.19 10.02 -21.49
CA LYS A 52 -12.87 10.44 -22.85
C LYS A 52 -13.01 11.96 -23.05
N ASN A 53 -13.84 12.61 -22.24
CA ASN A 53 -14.10 14.04 -22.28
C ASN A 53 -13.23 14.86 -21.31
N MET A 54 -12.45 14.21 -20.43
CA MET A 54 -11.48 14.93 -19.62
C MET A 54 -10.26 15.26 -20.47
N ASN A 55 -9.92 16.55 -20.55
CA ASN A 55 -8.64 16.97 -21.11
C ASN A 55 -7.53 16.19 -20.39
N ARG A 56 -6.70 15.50 -21.17
CA ARG A 56 -5.59 14.63 -20.71
C ARG A 56 -4.46 15.39 -19.99
N GLN A 57 -4.71 16.64 -19.60
CA GLN A 57 -3.76 17.44 -18.85
C GLN A 57 -3.61 16.87 -17.44
N PRO A 58 -2.41 16.98 -16.84
CA PRO A 58 -2.21 16.66 -15.44
C PRO A 58 -3.23 17.43 -14.62
N ASN A 59 -4.03 16.74 -13.82
CA ASN A 59 -5.03 17.41 -13.01
C ASN A 59 -4.29 18.19 -11.91
N GLU A 60 -4.09 19.49 -12.12
CA GLU A 60 -3.36 20.39 -11.21
C GLU A 60 -3.88 20.30 -9.77
N VAL A 61 -5.19 20.03 -9.63
CA VAL A 61 -5.82 19.76 -8.34
C VAL A 61 -5.23 18.52 -7.68
N LEU A 62 -5.04 17.41 -8.40
CA LEU A 62 -4.46 16.19 -7.83
C LEU A 62 -2.99 16.39 -7.46
N HIS A 63 -2.25 17.16 -8.25
CA HIS A 63 -0.87 17.51 -7.92
C HIS A 63 -0.76 18.33 -6.63
N SER A 64 -1.67 19.27 -6.37
CA SER A 64 -1.67 20.04 -5.13
C SER A 64 -1.95 19.18 -3.88
N PHE A 65 -2.61 18.04 -4.05
CA PHE A 65 -2.80 17.03 -2.99
C PHE A 65 -1.63 16.02 -2.85
N GLY A 66 -0.58 16.17 -3.65
CA GLY A 66 0.62 15.34 -3.56
C GLY A 66 0.61 14.09 -4.46
N VAL A 67 -0.25 14.06 -5.49
CA VAL A 67 -0.05 13.14 -6.63
C VAL A 67 1.15 13.64 -7.43
N TYR A 68 2.14 12.78 -7.66
CA TYR A 68 3.37 13.17 -8.38
C TYR A 68 3.53 12.47 -9.71
N LYS A 69 2.78 11.39 -9.94
CA LYS A 69 2.84 10.63 -11.18
C LYS A 69 1.46 10.06 -11.53
N ASP A 70 1.13 10.15 -12.80
CA ASP A 70 -0.03 9.51 -13.42
C ASP A 70 0.49 8.53 -14.48
N GLU A 71 0.01 7.29 -14.44
CA GLU A 71 0.35 6.24 -15.41
C GLU A 71 -0.92 5.61 -15.98
N TYR A 72 -0.99 5.48 -17.31
CA TYR A 72 -1.98 4.62 -17.94
C TYR A 72 -1.73 3.17 -17.57
N CYS A 73 -2.78 2.46 -17.15
CA CYS A 73 -2.67 1.04 -16.86
C CYS A 73 -3.59 0.22 -17.77
N THR A 74 -3.20 -1.04 -17.98
CA THR A 74 -4.01 -2.04 -18.70
C THR A 74 -5.22 -2.50 -17.90
N VAL A 75 -5.23 -2.23 -16.59
CA VAL A 75 -6.35 -2.53 -15.69
C VAL A 75 -7.56 -1.68 -16.08
N LYS A 76 -8.73 -2.31 -16.07
CA LYS A 76 -10.00 -1.68 -16.39
C LYS A 76 -10.93 -1.75 -15.20
N THR A 77 -11.94 -0.89 -15.18
CA THR A 77 -13.05 -1.02 -14.25
C THR A 77 -13.79 -2.35 -14.48
N PRO A 78 -14.65 -2.79 -13.54
CA PRO A 78 -15.55 -3.92 -13.76
C PRO A 78 -16.43 -3.78 -15.02
N TRP A 79 -16.64 -2.55 -15.50
CA TRP A 79 -17.40 -2.24 -16.72
C TRP A 79 -16.51 -2.02 -17.95
N GLY A 80 -15.24 -2.43 -17.91
CA GLY A 80 -14.32 -2.36 -19.05
C GLY A 80 -13.81 -0.96 -19.39
N ARG A 81 -14.01 0.04 -18.51
CA ARG A 81 -13.50 1.40 -18.73
C ARG A 81 -12.01 1.51 -18.37
N PRO A 82 -11.23 2.29 -19.12
CA PRO A 82 -9.81 2.49 -18.83
C PRO A 82 -9.60 3.15 -17.46
N LEU A 83 -8.54 2.75 -16.78
CA LEU A 83 -8.11 3.34 -15.51
C LEU A 83 -6.73 3.99 -15.67
N ARG A 84 -6.51 5.01 -14.85
CA ARG A 84 -5.22 5.65 -14.62
C ARG A 84 -4.76 5.38 -13.20
N LYS A 85 -3.46 5.14 -13.04
CA LYS A 85 -2.81 4.86 -11.76
C LYS A 85 -2.14 6.13 -11.26
N LEU A 86 -2.61 6.62 -10.12
CA LEU A 86 -2.17 7.87 -9.51
C LEU A 86 -1.29 7.56 -8.31
N TYR A 87 -0.03 7.99 -8.37
CA TYR A 87 0.94 7.77 -7.29
C TYR A 87 1.02 8.98 -6.37
N VAL A 88 1.02 8.71 -5.06
CA VAL A 88 0.96 9.73 -4.02
C VAL A 88 2.25 9.73 -3.22
N VAL A 89 2.77 10.93 -2.92
CA VAL A 89 3.97 11.09 -2.10
C VAL A 89 3.66 10.77 -0.64
N ASN A 90 2.59 11.37 -0.11
CA ASN A 90 2.21 11.24 1.30
C ASN A 90 0.81 10.61 1.44
N PRO A 91 0.71 9.33 1.84
CA PRO A 91 -0.56 8.63 1.96
C PRO A 91 -1.47 9.19 3.07
N ARG A 92 -0.96 9.99 4.02
CA ARG A 92 -1.78 10.63 5.07
C ARG A 92 -2.69 11.74 4.55
N LYS A 93 -2.34 12.34 3.40
CA LYS A 93 -3.13 13.43 2.80
C LYS A 93 -4.32 12.93 1.97
N LEU A 94 -4.44 11.61 1.78
CA LEU A 94 -5.47 10.99 0.94
C LEU A 94 -6.90 11.28 1.42
N GLU A 95 -7.15 11.25 2.74
CA GLU A 95 -8.50 11.51 3.27
C GLU A 95 -8.97 12.95 2.99
N ALA A 96 -8.07 13.92 3.18
CA ALA A 96 -8.36 15.32 2.88
C ALA A 96 -8.63 15.54 1.38
N MET A 97 -7.83 14.90 0.51
CA MET A 97 -8.04 14.91 -0.93
C MET A 97 -9.40 14.30 -1.31
N LEU A 98 -9.75 13.14 -0.76
CA LEU A 98 -11.04 12.49 -1.00
C LEU A 98 -12.21 13.38 -0.59
N HIS A 99 -12.13 14.01 0.58
CA HIS A 99 -13.15 14.94 1.06
C HIS A 99 -13.33 16.13 0.11
N PHE A 100 -12.22 16.69 -0.37
CA PHE A 100 -12.24 17.79 -1.32
C PHE A 100 -12.87 17.39 -2.67
N LEU A 101 -12.46 16.25 -3.23
CA LEU A 101 -12.96 15.76 -4.52
C LEU A 101 -14.47 15.44 -4.46
N ARG A 102 -14.95 14.89 -3.35
CA ARG A 102 -16.40 14.66 -3.13
C ARG A 102 -17.22 15.95 -3.09
N LYS A 103 -16.62 17.07 -2.66
CA LYS A 103 -17.28 18.38 -2.54
C LYS A 103 -17.32 19.22 -3.82
N LYS A 104 -16.68 18.80 -4.92
CA LYS A 104 -16.74 19.49 -6.22
C LYS A 104 -17.78 18.83 -7.14
N PRO A 105 -19.06 19.23 -7.10
CA PRO A 105 -20.10 18.67 -7.97
C PRO A 105 -19.99 19.13 -9.45
N ARG A 106 -19.18 20.15 -9.76
CA ARG A 106 -19.15 20.80 -11.10
C ARG A 106 -18.12 20.24 -12.09
N GLN A 107 -17.15 19.45 -11.63
CA GLN A 107 -16.26 18.68 -12.50
C GLN A 107 -16.80 17.25 -12.42
N GLY A 108 -17.26 16.67 -13.54
CA GLY A 108 -17.97 15.39 -13.58
C GLY A 108 -17.42 14.36 -12.58
N LYS A 109 -18.32 13.65 -11.88
CA LYS A 109 -17.98 12.76 -10.75
C LYS A 109 -16.74 11.92 -11.06
N LEU A 110 -15.59 12.35 -10.54
CA LEU A 110 -14.35 11.60 -10.62
C LEU A 110 -14.56 10.29 -9.86
N ARG A 111 -14.49 9.18 -10.58
CA ARG A 111 -14.62 7.84 -9.99
C ARG A 111 -13.23 7.36 -9.63
N LEU A 112 -13.01 7.19 -8.33
CA LEU A 112 -11.76 6.69 -7.78
C LEU A 112 -11.97 5.26 -7.28
N TYR A 113 -10.94 4.42 -7.42
CA TYR A 113 -10.93 3.04 -6.97
C TYR A 113 -9.67 2.76 -6.15
N ASP A 114 -9.78 1.78 -5.24
CA ASP A 114 -8.70 1.35 -4.35
C ASP A 114 -8.03 2.47 -3.53
N VAL A 115 -8.73 3.58 -3.28
CA VAL A 115 -8.13 4.71 -2.54
C VAL A 115 -7.80 4.32 -1.10
N GLU A 116 -8.63 3.48 -0.49
CA GLU A 116 -8.40 2.93 0.84
C GLU A 116 -7.11 2.11 0.90
N MET A 117 -6.76 1.40 -0.18
CA MET A 117 -5.52 0.60 -0.29
C MET A 117 -4.25 1.45 -0.35
N ALA A 118 -4.38 2.73 -0.68
CA ALA A 118 -3.27 3.68 -0.67
C ALA A 118 -3.04 4.30 0.73
N GLN A 119 -3.92 4.07 1.70
CA GLN A 119 -3.80 4.62 3.05
C GLN A 119 -2.79 3.84 3.91
N PRO A 120 -2.12 4.49 4.89
CA PRO A 120 -1.10 3.87 5.74
C PRO A 120 -1.50 2.52 6.34
N LYS A 121 -2.75 2.39 6.80
CA LYS A 121 -3.28 1.17 7.43
C LYS A 121 -3.37 -0.01 6.46
N GLN A 122 -3.64 0.24 5.18
CA GLN A 122 -3.84 -0.80 4.17
C GLN A 122 -2.61 -1.03 3.29
N LEU A 123 -1.62 -0.13 3.32
CA LEU A 123 -0.38 -0.28 2.55
C LEU A 123 0.35 -1.62 2.77
N PRO A 124 0.42 -2.18 4.00
CA PRO A 124 0.95 -3.53 4.21
C PRO A 124 0.23 -4.60 3.38
N LEU A 125 -1.12 -4.60 3.42
CA LEU A 125 -1.95 -5.54 2.67
C LEU A 125 -1.79 -5.33 1.16
N LYS A 126 -1.86 -4.06 0.72
CA LYS A 126 -1.69 -3.70 -0.68
C LYS A 126 -0.34 -4.15 -1.23
N PHE A 127 0.73 -3.97 -0.45
CA PHE A 127 2.06 -4.45 -0.80
C PHE A 127 2.11 -5.98 -0.96
N MET A 128 1.51 -6.74 -0.04
CA MET A 128 1.43 -8.19 -0.15
C MET A 128 0.67 -8.63 -1.41
N MET A 129 -0.46 -7.98 -1.72
CA MET A 129 -1.23 -8.25 -2.94
C MET A 129 -0.41 -7.98 -4.21
N ASP A 130 0.25 -6.83 -4.28
CA ASP A 130 1.01 -6.42 -5.47
C ASP A 130 2.27 -7.29 -5.68
N THR A 131 2.83 -7.85 -4.61
CA THR A 131 4.02 -8.71 -4.66
C THR A 131 3.69 -10.21 -4.67
N GLY A 132 2.43 -10.59 -4.46
CA GLY A 132 1.99 -11.98 -4.37
C GLY A 132 2.44 -12.73 -3.11
N ILE A 133 2.92 -12.02 -2.08
CA ILE A 133 3.40 -12.64 -0.83
C ILE A 133 2.19 -13.11 -0.01
N LYS A 134 2.20 -14.38 0.39
CA LYS A 134 1.13 -14.99 1.20
C LYS A 134 1.63 -15.51 2.54
N SER A 135 2.69 -16.31 2.52
CA SER A 135 3.19 -17.03 3.71
C SER A 135 4.69 -16.83 3.93
N GLY A 136 5.47 -16.59 2.87
CA GLY A 136 6.89 -16.30 2.97
C GLY A 136 7.46 -15.57 1.76
N PHE A 137 8.75 -15.27 1.86
CA PHE A 137 9.50 -14.61 0.80
C PHE A 137 10.99 -14.96 0.82
N GLU A 138 11.62 -14.83 -0.33
CA GLU A 138 13.07 -14.82 -0.49
C GLU A 138 13.53 -13.44 -0.96
N VAL A 139 14.76 -13.07 -0.58
CA VAL A 139 15.40 -11.84 -1.04
C VAL A 139 16.51 -12.22 -2.02
N GLU A 140 16.28 -11.94 -3.31
CA GLU A 140 17.26 -12.11 -4.38
C GLU A 140 17.77 -10.73 -4.80
N GLY A 141 18.90 -10.31 -4.23
CA GLY A 141 19.46 -8.97 -4.44
C GLY A 141 18.53 -7.86 -3.93
N LYS A 142 17.93 -7.08 -4.85
CA LYS A 142 16.97 -6.00 -4.53
C LYS A 142 15.52 -6.41 -4.74
N GLN A 143 15.25 -7.64 -5.15
CA GLN A 143 13.91 -8.15 -5.44
C GLN A 143 13.43 -9.05 -4.32
N ILE A 144 12.11 -9.05 -4.11
CA ILE A 144 11.45 -9.98 -3.20
C ILE A 144 10.69 -10.97 -4.06
N LYS A 145 10.92 -12.26 -3.82
CA LYS A 145 10.23 -13.33 -4.51
C LYS A 145 9.27 -14.00 -3.52
N PRO A 146 7.96 -14.05 -3.82
CA PRO A 146 7.01 -14.74 -2.96
C PRO A 146 7.30 -16.25 -3.00
N VAL A 147 7.28 -16.89 -1.83
CA VAL A 147 7.43 -18.34 -1.71
C VAL A 147 6.49 -18.85 -0.64
N ASP A 148 6.11 -20.12 -0.75
CA ASP A 148 5.40 -20.78 0.34
C ASP A 148 6.39 -21.17 1.45
N ALA A 149 6.12 -20.69 2.65
CA ALA A 149 6.97 -20.95 3.80
C ALA A 149 6.13 -21.24 5.04
N TYR A 150 6.63 -22.17 5.85
CA TYR A 150 6.06 -22.51 7.14
C TYR A 150 7.14 -22.41 8.21
N CYS A 151 6.82 -21.79 9.34
CA CYS A 151 7.68 -21.75 10.52
C CYS A 151 6.82 -22.02 11.77
N PRO A 152 7.14 -23.02 12.60
CA PRO A 152 6.43 -23.24 13.84
C PRO A 152 6.59 -22.03 14.76
N LEU A 153 5.46 -21.49 15.23
CA LEU A 153 5.42 -20.31 16.10
C LEU A 153 5.27 -20.72 17.56
N ARG A 154 5.85 -19.92 18.46
CA ARG A 154 5.51 -20.02 19.88
C ARG A 154 4.15 -19.38 20.08
N ILE A 155 3.22 -20.15 20.61
CA ILE A 155 1.87 -19.69 20.94
C ILE A 155 1.87 -19.32 22.43
N TRP A 156 1.40 -18.12 22.72
CA TRP A 156 1.17 -17.64 24.08
C TRP A 156 -0.33 -17.42 24.23
N ILE A 157 -0.95 -18.11 25.20
CA ILE A 157 -2.36 -17.96 25.52
C ILE A 157 -2.43 -17.12 26.79
N LEU A 158 -3.15 -15.99 26.74
CA LEU A 158 -3.29 -15.04 27.83
C LEU A 158 -4.76 -14.94 28.22
N ASP A 159 -5.02 -14.97 29.52
CA ASP A 159 -6.33 -14.71 30.12
C ASP A 159 -6.20 -13.58 31.14
N VAL A 160 -7.18 -12.68 31.18
CA VAL A 160 -7.13 -11.46 31.99
C VAL A 160 -8.48 -11.24 32.67
N GLU A 161 -8.48 -11.36 34.00
CA GLU A 161 -9.63 -11.04 34.84
C GLU A 161 -9.54 -9.60 35.36
N SER A 162 -10.65 -8.86 35.31
CA SER A 162 -10.75 -7.51 35.87
C SER A 162 -11.90 -7.43 36.87
N ARG A 163 -11.71 -6.72 37.99
CA ARG A 163 -12.81 -6.42 38.90
C ARG A 163 -13.75 -5.45 38.19
N SER A 164 -14.99 -5.86 38.00
CA SER A 164 -16.10 -4.97 37.68
C SER A 164 -16.30 -4.00 38.85
N THR A 165 -15.75 -2.79 38.72
CA THR A 165 -16.05 -1.64 39.58
C THR A 165 -17.12 -0.78 38.95
#